data_AF-A0A9X3RE75-F1
#
_entry.id   AF-A0A9X3RE75-F1
#
_cell.length_a   1.000
_cell.length_b   1.000
_cell.length_c   1.000
_cell.angle_alpha   90.00
_cell.angle_beta   90.00
_cell.angle_gamma   90.00
#
_symmetry.space_group_name_H-M   'P 1'
#
loop_
_entity.id
_entity.type
_entity.pdbx_description
1 polymer ?
#
loop_
_entity_poly.entity_id
_entity_poly.type
_entity_poly.pdbx_seq_one_letter_code
_entity_poly.pdbx_strand_id
1 'polypeptide(L)'
;MTFGKAVAAFISAWLISQFTYLQLEFFQYNLFSDGQFVWAALFKFVLDVLLFVILYVGMYYSISFIQSWRMRARYEAGQKERAKEKKS
;
A
#
# COMPACT_ATOMS: atom_id res chain seq x y z
N MET A 1 -10.11 11.96 6.27
CA MET A 1 -8.75 11.81 5.72
C MET A 1 -7.91 10.71 6.39
N THR A 2 -8.38 10.06 7.46
CA THR A 2 -7.57 9.16 8.31
C THR A 2 -7.88 7.67 8.10
N PHE A 3 -9.15 7.28 7.95
CA PHE A 3 -9.54 5.86 7.91
C PHE A 3 -9.00 5.12 6.66
N GLY A 4 -9.16 5.69 5.46
CA GLY A 4 -8.70 5.06 4.23
C GLY A 4 -7.19 4.84 4.19
N LYS A 5 -6.41 5.77 4.76
CA LYS A 5 -4.94 5.64 4.86
C LYS A 5 -4.55 4.59 5.91
N ALA A 6 -5.26 4.51 7.03
CA ALA A 6 -5.03 3.49 8.06
C ALA A 6 -5.35 2.09 7.53
N VAL A 7 -6.46 1.92 6.82
CA VAL A 7 -6.83 0.66 6.16
C VAL A 7 -5.82 0.30 5.08
N ALA A 8 -5.31 1.29 4.33
CA ALA A 8 -4.23 1.07 3.37
C ALA A 8 -3.00 0.47 4.04
N ALA A 9 -2.51 1.14 5.09
CA ALA A 9 -1.31 0.74 5.82
C ALA A 9 -1.48 -0.65 6.43
N PHE A 10 -2.66 -0.96 6.96
CA PHE A 10 -2.99 -2.28 7.49
C PHE A 10 -2.96 -3.36 6.41
N ILE A 11 -3.61 -3.12 5.26
CA ILE A 11 -3.62 -4.08 4.14
C ILE A 11 -2.22 -4.23 3.54
N SER A 12 -1.43 -3.15 3.45
CA SER A 12 -0.03 -3.21 3.01
C SER A 12 0.78 -4.10 3.95
N ALA A 13 0.71 -3.86 5.26
CA ALA A 13 1.41 -4.66 6.26
C ALA A 13 0.98 -6.14 6.24
N TRP A 14 -0.32 -6.38 6.05
CA TRP A 14 -0.87 -7.73 5.95
C TRP A 14 -0.42 -8.46 4.67
N LEU A 15 -0.46 -7.80 3.51
CA LEU A 15 0.03 -8.38 2.25
C LEU A 15 1.53 -8.66 2.29
N ILE A 16 2.32 -7.76 2.89
CA ILE A 16 3.75 -7.97 3.13
C ILE A 16 4.00 -9.21 3.99
N SER A 17 3.23 -9.35 5.08
CA SER A 17 3.30 -10.53 5.95
C SER A 17 2.93 -11.85 5.25
N GLN A 18 2.15 -11.80 4.17
CA GLN A 18 1.69 -12.99 3.43
C GLN A 18 2.56 -13.32 2.21
N PHE A 19 3.08 -12.31 1.51
CA PHE A 19 3.94 -12.51 0.32
C PHE A 19 5.37 -12.90 0.68
N THR A 20 5.84 -12.55 1.87
CA THR A 20 7.14 -13.03 2.35
C THR A 20 6.94 -14.44 2.91
N TYR A 21 7.29 -15.41 2.08
CA TYR A 21 7.16 -16.87 2.23
C TYR A 21 7.68 -17.49 3.55
N LEU A 22 8.16 -16.69 4.49
CA LEU A 22 9.06 -17.08 5.57
C LEU A 22 8.52 -16.78 6.96
N GLN A 23 7.19 -16.70 7.12
CA GLN A 23 6.44 -16.61 8.39
C GLN A 23 7.33 -16.34 9.62
N LEU A 24 7.20 -15.15 10.18
CA LEU A 24 7.80 -14.66 11.44
C LEU A 24 8.97 -13.70 11.20
N GLU A 25 8.79 -12.50 11.77
CA GLU A 25 9.84 -11.52 12.06
C GLU A 25 10.32 -10.60 10.91
N PHE A 26 9.38 -9.90 10.27
CA PHE A 26 9.71 -8.56 9.78
C PHE A 26 10.19 -7.74 11.00
N PHE A 27 11.40 -7.18 10.91
CA PHE A 27 12.05 -6.35 11.95
C PHE A 27 12.79 -7.05 13.10
N GLN A 28 12.81 -8.37 13.23
CA GLN A 28 13.83 -8.99 14.11
C GLN A 28 15.07 -9.34 13.29
N TYR A 29 15.96 -8.36 13.18
CA TYR A 29 17.28 -8.58 12.57
C TYR A 29 18.32 -8.57 13.68
N ASN A 30 18.95 -9.71 13.92
CA ASN A 30 20.19 -9.75 14.68
C ASN A 30 21.30 -9.24 13.77
N LEU A 31 21.46 -7.91 13.75
CA LEU A 31 22.54 -7.24 13.02
C LEU A 31 23.93 -7.59 13.59
N PHE A 32 23.95 -8.05 14.84
CA PHE A 32 25.14 -8.53 15.53
C PHE A 32 24.90 -9.95 16.04
N SER A 33 25.80 -10.87 15.69
CA SER A 33 25.87 -12.22 16.23
C SER A 33 27.28 -12.43 16.77
N ASP A 34 27.41 -12.91 18.01
CA ASP A 34 28.70 -13.19 18.65
C ASP A 34 29.71 -12.02 18.60
N GLY A 35 29.20 -10.79 18.74
CA GLY A 35 30.00 -9.57 18.72
C GLY A 35 30.47 -9.12 17.33
N GLN A 36 30.10 -9.83 16.26
CA GLN A 36 30.43 -9.48 14.88
C GLN A 36 29.21 -8.98 14.11
N PHE A 37 29.46 -8.03 13.21
CA PHE A 37 28.43 -7.48 12.34
C PHE A 37 28.10 -8.45 11.20
N VAL A 38 26.81 -8.77 11.04
CA VAL A 38 26.34 -9.71 10.03
C VAL A 38 25.82 -8.96 8.82
N TRP A 39 26.66 -8.79 7.79
CA TRP A 39 26.32 -8.10 6.54
C TRP A 39 25.09 -8.68 5.83
N ALA A 40 24.90 -10.00 5.90
CA ALA A 40 23.72 -10.66 5.33
C ALA A 40 22.41 -10.19 5.99
N ALA A 41 22.42 -9.92 7.30
CA ALA A 41 21.26 -9.41 8.02
C ALA A 41 20.96 -7.96 7.61
N LEU A 42 21.99 -7.14 7.39
CA LEU A 42 21.83 -5.78 6.86
C LEU A 42 21.23 -5.80 5.46
N PHE A 43 21.72 -6.65 4.57
CA PHE A 43 21.18 -6.78 3.22
C PHE A 43 19.70 -7.20 3.23
N LYS A 44 19.36 -8.18 4.06
CA LYS A 44 17.96 -8.62 4.25
C LYS A 44 17.08 -7.48 4.77
N PHE A 45 17.56 -6.72 5.77
CA PHE A 45 16.87 -5.54 6.27
C PHE A 45 16.61 -4.50 5.17
N VAL A 46 17.62 -4.17 4.36
CA VAL A 46 17.47 -3.20 3.27
C VAL A 46 16.45 -3.66 2.23
N LEU A 47 16.49 -4.95 1.85
CA LEU A 47 15.51 -5.52 0.94
C LEU A 47 14.09 -5.42 1.49
N ASP A 48 13.90 -5.78 2.76
CA ASP A 48 12.59 -5.74 3.41
C ASP A 48 12.05 -4.30 3.54
N VAL A 49 12.92 -3.33 3.82
CA VAL A 49 12.56 -1.90 3.81
C VAL A 49 12.17 -1.42 2.42
N LEU A 50 12.93 -1.77 1.39
CA LEU A 50 12.61 -1.40 0.00
C LEU A 50 11.28 -1.98 -0.45
N LEU A 51 11.03 -3.25 -0.12
CA LEU A 51 9.79 -3.94 -0.45
C LEU A 51 8.60 -3.30 0.26
N PHE A 52 8.77 -2.92 1.54
CA PHE A 52 7.78 -2.15 2.29
C PHE A 52 7.48 -0.80 1.64
N VAL A 53 8.50 -0.04 1.26
CA VAL A 53 8.34 1.28 0.62
C VAL A 53 7.58 1.16 -0.70
N ILE A 54 7.94 0.20 -1.56
CA ILE A 54 7.28 0.00 -2.86
C ILE A 54 5.80 -0.33 -2.67
N LEU A 55 5.47 -1.24 -1.75
CA LEU A 55 4.09 -1.65 -1.50
C LEU A 55 3.28 -0.53 -0.86
N TYR A 56 3.85 0.18 0.11
CA TYR A 56 3.20 1.32 0.75
C TYR A 56 2.89 2.43 -0.26
N VAL A 57 3.88 2.80 -1.09
CA VAL A 57 3.71 3.81 -2.13
C VAL A 57 2.67 3.37 -3.16
N GLY A 58 2.75 2.12 -3.63
CA GLY A 58 1.79 1.54 -4.57
C GLY A 58 0.35 1.61 -4.04
N MET A 59 0.13 1.21 -2.78
CA MET A 59 -1.18 1.29 -2.15
C MET A 59 -1.65 2.73 -1.92
N TYR A 60 -0.76 3.62 -1.47
CA TYR A 60 -1.07 5.03 -1.25
C TYR A 60 -1.61 5.70 -2.52
N TYR A 61 -0.94 5.47 -3.66
CA TYR A 61 -1.39 6.00 -4.94
C TYR A 61 -2.66 5.31 -5.45
N SER A 62 -2.79 3.99 -5.26
CA SER A 62 -3.98 3.24 -5.68
C SER A 62 -5.26 3.77 -5.04
N ILE A 63 -5.20 4.18 -3.78
CA ILE A 63 -6.37 4.73 -3.07
C ILE A 63 -6.78 6.08 -3.65
N SER A 64 -5.82 6.95 -3.96
CA SER A 64 -6.10 8.23 -4.61
C SER A 64 -6.70 8.04 -6.01
N PHE A 65 -6.25 7.00 -6.73
CA PHE A 65 -6.79 6.64 -8.03
C PHE A 65 -8.24 6.14 -7.94
N ILE A 66 -8.56 5.28 -6.98
CA ILE A 66 -9.93 4.79 -6.77
C ILE A 66 -10.88 5.94 -6.40
N GLN A 67 -10.45 6.88 -5.57
CA GLN A 67 -11.26 8.05 -5.20
C GLN A 67 -11.57 8.94 -6.40
N SER A 68 -10.57 9.22 -7.25
CA SER A 68 -10.76 10.03 -8.46
C SER A 68 -11.63 9.32 -9.50
N TRP A 69 -11.48 8.01 -9.67
CA TRP A 69 -12.37 7.19 -10.52
C TRP A 69 -13.83 7.24 -10.06
N ARG A 70 -14.07 7.08 -8.76
CA ARG A 70 -15.42 7.12 -8.19
C ARG A 70 -16.07 8.48 -8.35
N MET A 71 -15.28 9.57 -8.25
CA MET A 71 -15.75 10.93 -8.53
C MET A 71 -16.07 11.12 -10.02
N ARG A 72 -15.22 10.64 -10.94
CA ARG A 72 -15.51 10.68 -12.38
C ARG A 72 -16.80 9.95 -12.74
N ALA A 73 -17.00 8.74 -12.21
CA ALA A 73 -18.22 7.96 -12.45
C ALA A 73 -19.49 8.71 -12.00
N ARG A 74 -19.43 9.42 -10.86
CA ARG A 74 -20.54 10.25 -10.37
C ARG A 74 -20.78 11.48 -11.26
N TYR A 75 -19.72 12.13 -11.72
CA TYR A 75 -19.83 13.27 -12.64
C TYR A 75 -20.44 12.86 -13.98
N GLU A 76 -20.03 11.72 -14.55
CA GLU A 76 -20.59 11.20 -15.79
C GLU A 76 -22.07 10.80 -15.64
N ALA A 77 -22.44 10.19 -14.51
CA ALA A 77 -23.83 9.87 -14.21
C ALA A 77 -24.71 11.14 -14.15
N GLY A 78 -24.27 12.17 -13.42
CA GLY A 78 -25.00 13.44 -13.32
C GLY A 78 -25.07 14.23 -14.63
N GLN A 79 -24.04 14.15 -15.49
CA GLN A 79 -24.09 14.71 -16.85
C GLN A 79 -25.13 14.01 -17.71
N LYS A 80 -25.25 12.68 -17.61
CA LYS A 80 -26.26 11.89 -18.35
C LYS A 80 -27.68 12.18 -17.90
N GLU A 81 -27.92 12.40 -16.60
CA GLU A 81 -29.24 12.77 -16.08
C GLU A 81 -29.66 14.16 -16.57
N ARG A 82 -28.78 15.16 -16.46
CA ARG A 82 -29.05 16.52 -16.96
C ARG A 82 -29.21 16.59 -18.49
N ALA A 83 -28.53 15.73 -19.23
CA ALA A 83 -28.69 15.63 -20.67
C ALA A 83 -30.01 14.96 -21.09
N LYS A 84 -30.60 14.12 -20.23
CA LYS A 84 -31.94 13.56 -20.44
C LYS A 84 -33.04 14.56 -20.11
N GLU A 85 -32.88 15.34 -19.04
CA GLU A 85 -33.83 16.43 -18.70
C GLU A 85 -33.89 17.54 -19.75
N LYS A 86 -32.76 17.85 -20.43
CA LYS A 86 -32.74 18.83 -21.53
C LYS A 86 -33.32 18.33 -22.86
N LYS A 87 -33.59 17.03 -22.99
CA LYS A 87 -34.15 16.41 -24.21
C LYS A 87 -35.62 16.02 -24.08
N SER A 88 -36.20 16.15 -22.88
CA SER A 88 -37.65 16.04 -22.63
C SER A 88 -38.29 17.41 -22.66
#